data_AF-A0A2Y9B4P6-F1
#
_entry.id   AF-A0A2Y9B4P6-F1
#
_cell.length_a   1.000
_cell.length_b   1.000
_cell.length_c   1.000
_cell.angle_alpha   90.00
_cell.angle_beta   90.00
_cell.angle_gamma   90.00
#
_symmetry.space_group_name_H-M   'P 1'
#
loop_
_entity.id
_entity.type
_entity.pdbx_description
1 polymer ?
#
loop_
_entity_poly.entity_id
_entity_poly.type
_entity_poly.pdbx_seq_one_letter_code
_entity_poly.pdbx_strand_id
1 'polypeptide(L)'
;MQQKGLQPDFNLRGRFRTGADGSYWFKAVKPKFYPIPDHGPVGKLLGALGRHPYRPAHLHYTVQAPGHDPLATHIFDPGAPISARTRCPA
;
A
#
# COMPACT_ATOMS: atom_id res chain seq x y z
N MET A 1 -0.43 -5.95 -5.54
CA MET A 1 0.01 -7.37 -5.72
C MET A 1 0.70 -7.48 -7.06
N GLN A 2 1.76 -8.29 -7.20
CA GLN A 2 2.34 -8.57 -8.52
C GLN A 2 1.32 -9.35 -9.34
N GLN A 3 1.01 -8.88 -10.55
CA GLN A 3 0.14 -9.58 -11.49
C GLN A 3 1.03 -10.36 -12.47
N LYS A 4 1.39 -11.60 -12.07
CA LYS A 4 2.28 -12.47 -12.87
C LYS A 4 1.68 -12.69 -14.27
N GLY A 5 2.51 -12.63 -15.30
CA GLY A 5 2.11 -12.79 -16.70
C GLY A 5 1.41 -11.58 -17.34
N LEU A 6 0.96 -10.60 -16.54
CA LEU A 6 0.36 -9.35 -17.04
C LEU A 6 1.32 -8.16 -16.93
N GLN A 7 2.23 -8.19 -15.96
CA GLN A 7 3.22 -7.14 -15.74
C GLN A 7 4.63 -7.74 -15.68
N PRO A 8 5.65 -6.97 -16.08
CA PRO A 8 7.04 -7.38 -15.91
C PRO A 8 7.34 -7.74 -14.46
N ASP A 9 8.25 -8.69 -14.26
CA ASP A 9 8.70 -9.05 -12.94
C ASP A 9 9.28 -7.84 -12.20
N PHE A 10 8.92 -7.72 -10.92
CA PHE A 10 9.29 -6.60 -10.06
C PHE A 10 8.82 -5.21 -10.53
N ASN A 11 7.86 -5.12 -11.45
CA ASN A 11 7.25 -3.85 -11.82
C ASN A 11 6.74 -3.09 -10.57
N LEU A 12 7.12 -1.81 -10.47
CA LEU A 12 6.83 -0.94 -9.32
C LEU A 12 7.37 -1.47 -7.98
N ARG A 13 8.50 -2.17 -8.00
CA ARG A 13 9.25 -2.62 -6.82
C ARG A 13 10.70 -2.20 -6.93
N GLY A 14 11.30 -1.83 -5.80
CA GLY A 14 12.70 -1.46 -5.73
C GLY A 14 13.28 -1.70 -4.35
N ARG A 15 14.61 -1.84 -4.28
CA ARG A 15 15.38 -1.84 -3.04
C ARG A 15 16.34 -0.67 -3.11
N PHE A 16 16.30 0.18 -2.09
CA PHE A 16 17.10 1.39 -2.03
C PHE A 16 17.94 1.35 -0.76
N ARG A 17 19.16 1.90 -0.84
CA ARG A 17 20.02 2.13 0.31
C ARG A 17 20.18 3.63 0.46
N THR A 18 20.11 4.11 1.69
CA THR A 18 20.27 5.53 2.00
C THR A 18 21.69 5.99 1.72
N GLY A 19 21.84 7.26 1.35
CA GLY A 19 23.12 7.95 1.28
C GLY A 19 23.73 8.19 2.67
N ALA A 20 24.90 8.82 2.69
CA ALA A 20 25.61 9.14 3.94
C ALA A 20 24.83 10.08 4.87
N ASP A 21 23.95 10.91 4.30
CA ASP A 21 23.03 11.80 5.01
C ASP A 21 21.71 11.13 5.41
N GLY A 22 21.56 9.82 5.16
CA GLY A 22 20.33 9.08 5.42
C GLY A 22 19.24 9.27 4.36
N SER A 23 19.48 10.04 3.30
CA SER A 23 18.48 10.30 2.26
C SER A 23 18.36 9.15 1.26
N TYR A 24 17.18 8.98 0.67
CA TYR A 24 16.96 8.15 -0.51
C TYR A 24 15.90 8.79 -1.39
N TRP A 25 15.91 8.50 -2.70
CA TRP A 25 14.90 9.00 -3.62
C TRP A 25 14.58 7.94 -4.68
N PHE A 26 13.39 8.05 -5.27
CA PHE A 26 12.99 7.25 -6.41
C PHE A 26 11.95 8.01 -7.24
N LYS A 27 11.81 7.65 -8.51
CA LYS A 27 10.75 8.14 -9.40
C LYS A 27 9.82 6.98 -9.74
N ALA A 28 8.52 7.21 -9.57
CA ALA A 28 7.49 6.20 -9.84
C ALA A 28 6.19 6.85 -10.35
N VAL A 29 5.22 6.01 -10.71
CA VAL A 29 3.85 6.45 -11.00
C VAL A 29 3.03 6.54 -9.72
N LYS A 30 2.10 7.49 -9.65
CA LYS A 30 1.21 7.66 -8.50
C LYS A 30 0.31 6.42 -8.34
N PRO A 31 0.26 5.78 -7.17
CA PRO A 31 -0.61 4.62 -6.95
C PRO A 31 -2.09 5.02 -7.01
N LYS A 32 -2.94 4.08 -7.42
CA LYS A 32 -4.40 4.21 -7.39
C LYS A 32 -4.97 3.35 -6.26
N PHE A 33 -6.11 3.77 -5.72
CA PHE A 33 -6.91 2.92 -4.83
C PHE A 33 -7.35 1.64 -5.56
N TYR A 34 -7.57 0.56 -4.80
CA TYR A 34 -7.97 -0.73 -5.37
C TYR A 34 -8.85 -1.53 -4.40
N PRO A 35 -9.78 -2.35 -4.91
CA PRO A 35 -10.60 -3.23 -4.09
C PRO A 35 -9.82 -4.47 -3.67
N ILE A 36 -10.17 -5.04 -2.52
CA ILE A 36 -9.93 -6.46 -2.25
C ILE A 36 -10.99 -7.31 -2.96
N PRO A 37 -10.72 -8.60 -3.27
CA PRO A 37 -11.77 -9.50 -3.74
C PRO A 37 -12.94 -9.56 -2.75
N ASP A 38 -14.16 -9.35 -3.23
CA ASP A 38 -15.35 -9.18 -2.38
C ASP A 38 -16.48 -10.19 -2.67
N HIS A 39 -16.29 -11.08 -3.64
CA HIS A 39 -17.26 -12.16 -3.91
C HIS A 39 -17.24 -13.28 -2.84
N GLY A 40 -16.21 -13.31 -1.98
CA GLY A 40 -16.02 -14.31 -0.94
C GLY A 40 -16.64 -13.96 0.41
N PRO A 41 -16.42 -14.80 1.45
CA PRO A 41 -16.94 -14.58 2.80
C PRO A 41 -16.60 -13.20 3.38
N VAL A 42 -15.39 -12.70 3.11
CA VAL A 42 -14.94 -11.38 3.59
C VAL A 42 -15.77 -10.25 2.97
N GLY A 43 -16.08 -10.31 1.67
CA GLY A 43 -16.89 -9.26 1.05
C GLY A 43 -18.35 -9.32 1.47
N LYS A 44 -18.91 -10.52 1.71
CA LYS A 44 -20.23 -10.68 2.35
C LYS A 44 -20.27 -10.02 3.73
N LEU A 45 -19.22 -10.23 4.55
CA LEU A 45 -19.08 -9.58 5.86
C LEU A 45 -19.00 -8.05 5.72
N LEU A 46 -18.16 -7.54 4.80
CA LEU A 46 -18.07 -6.10 4.56
C LEU A 46 -19.43 -5.50 4.17
N GLY A 47 -20.16 -6.16 3.27
CA GLY A 47 -21.51 -5.77 2.87
C GLY A 47 -22.49 -5.74 4.04
N ALA A 48 -22.49 -6.78 4.88
CA ALA A 48 -23.33 -6.85 6.09
C ALA A 48 -23.01 -5.72 7.10
N LEU A 49 -21.78 -5.22 7.11
CA LEU A 49 -21.34 -4.09 7.95
C LEU A 49 -21.48 -2.72 7.26
N GLY A 50 -22.01 -2.66 6.03
CA GLY A 50 -22.09 -1.41 5.25
C GLY A 50 -20.72 -0.83 4.86
N ARG A 51 -19.67 -1.65 4.81
CA ARG A 51 -18.30 -1.24 4.50
C ARG A 51 -17.94 -1.54 3.05
N HIS A 52 -17.12 -0.68 2.44
CA HIS A 52 -16.62 -0.87 1.08
C HIS A 52 -15.33 -1.72 1.05
N PRO A 53 -15.02 -2.42 -0.05
CA PRO A 53 -13.81 -3.24 -0.18
C PRO A 53 -12.56 -2.46 -0.62
N TYR A 54 -12.68 -1.16 -0.89
CA TYR A 54 -11.57 -0.35 -1.39
C TYR A 54 -10.51 -0.02 -0.34
N ARG A 55 -9.25 -0.15 -0.73
CA ARG A 55 -8.07 0.35 0.00
C ARG A 55 -7.59 1.65 -0.64
N PRO A 56 -7.17 2.65 0.15
CA PRO A 56 -6.61 3.89 -0.38
C PRO A 56 -5.32 3.67 -1.14
N ALA A 57 -4.96 4.61 -2.00
CA ALA A 57 -3.66 4.60 -2.67
C ALA A 57 -2.54 4.68 -1.62
N HIS A 58 -1.57 3.77 -1.68
CA HIS A 58 -0.46 3.73 -0.74
C HIS A 58 0.82 3.14 -1.33
N LEU A 59 1.94 3.45 -0.68
CA LEU A 59 3.25 2.84 -0.89
C LEU A 59 3.57 1.91 0.27
N HIS A 60 4.09 0.73 -0.03
CA HIS A 60 4.56 -0.23 0.97
C HIS A 60 6.03 0.01 1.28
N TYR A 61 6.39 -0.04 2.56
CA TYR A 61 7.77 0.05 3.03
C TYR A 61 8.12 -1.11 3.96
N THR A 62 9.29 -1.67 3.73
CA THR A 62 10.01 -2.50 4.69
C THR A 62 11.39 -1.87 4.86
N VAL A 63 11.64 -1.29 6.03
CA VAL A 63 12.87 -0.55 6.35
C VAL A 63 13.67 -1.34 7.37
N GLN A 64 14.97 -1.45 7.12
CA GLN A 64 15.90 -2.19 7.98
C GLN A 64 17.20 -1.41 8.10
N ALA A 65 17.76 -1.38 9.31
CA ALA A 65 19.07 -0.81 9.60
C ALA A 65 19.75 -1.61 10.72
N PRO A 66 21.08 -1.79 10.70
CA PRO A 66 21.80 -2.44 11.80
C PRO A 66 21.52 -1.75 13.14
N GLY A 67 21.25 -2.52 14.19
CA GLY A 67 20.93 -1.98 15.52
C GLY A 67 19.52 -1.43 15.69
N HIS A 68 18.64 -1.58 14.69
CA HIS A 68 17.24 -1.17 14.74
C HIS A 68 16.29 -2.32 14.42
N ASP A 69 15.08 -2.27 14.99
CA ASP A 69 14.03 -3.20 14.64
C ASP A 69 13.50 -2.94 13.20
N PRO A 70 13.15 -4.00 12.45
CA PRO A 70 12.52 -3.84 11.14
C PRO A 70 11.20 -3.09 11.23
N LEU A 71 11.00 -2.11 10.34
CA LEU A 71 9.75 -1.37 10.23
C LEU A 71 8.99 -1.78 8.96
N ALA A 72 7.80 -2.35 9.14
CA ALA A 72 6.83 -2.52 8.06
C ALA A 72 5.76 -1.44 8.17
N THR A 73 5.65 -0.57 7.16
CA THR A 73 4.71 0.57 7.19
C THR A 73 4.19 0.93 5.81
N HIS A 74 3.24 1.87 5.76
CA HIS A 74 2.65 2.39 4.54
C HIS A 74 2.61 3.92 4.56
N ILE A 75 2.84 4.54 3.41
CA ILE A 75 2.60 5.97 3.21
C ILE A 75 1.34 6.12 2.34
N PHE A 76 0.42 6.98 2.77
CA PHE A 76 -0.85 7.24 2.09
C PHE A 76 -0.89 8.65 1.49
N ASP A 77 -1.61 8.81 0.39
CA ASP A 77 -1.93 10.13 -0.16
C ASP A 77 -3.19 10.69 0.53
N PRO A 78 -3.10 11.80 1.29
CA PRO A 78 -4.25 12.39 1.95
C PRO A 78 -5.29 12.94 0.96
N GLY A 79 -4.88 13.31 -0.25
CA GLY A 79 -5.77 13.80 -1.30
C GLY A 79 -6.46 12.70 -2.12
N ALA A 80 -6.18 11.42 -1.85
CA ALA A 80 -6.78 10.34 -2.63
C ALA A 80 -8.27 10.12 -2.27
N PRO A 81 -9.17 9.90 -3.25
CA PRO A 81 -10.63 9.92 -3.06
C PRO A 81 -11.19 9.01 -1.96
N ILE A 82 -10.53 7.88 -1.65
CA ILE A 82 -11.01 6.90 -0.67
C ILE A 82 -10.29 7.02 0.70
N SER A 83 -9.24 7.83 0.81
CA SER A 83 -8.42 7.94 2.03
C SER A 83 -9.24 8.34 3.26
N ALA A 84 -10.19 9.27 3.11
CA ALA A 84 -11.05 9.70 4.22
C ALA A 84 -12.10 8.64 4.62
N ARG A 85 -12.54 7.78 3.70
CA ARG A 85 -13.62 6.78 3.89
C ARG A 85 -13.14 5.45 4.45
N THR A 86 -11.82 5.23 4.45
CA THR A 86 -11.22 3.98 4.94
C THR A 86 -10.78 4.04 6.41
N ARG A 87 -10.99 5.18 7.08
CA ARG A 87 -10.71 5.32 8.52
C ARG A 87 -11.68 4.43 9.31
N CYS A 88 -11.14 3.68 10.26
CA CYS A 88 -11.98 3.08 11.30
C CYS A 88 -12.59 4.23 12.11
N PRO A 89 -13.91 4.22 12.41
CA PRO A 89 -14.42 5.10 13.45
C PRO A 89 -13.61 4.83 14.73
N ALA A 90 -13.22 5.92 15.41
CA ALA A 90 -12.56 5.86 16.70
C ALA A 90 -13.51 5.26 17.77
#